data_AF-A0A7C1IZQ1-F1
#
_entry.id   AF-A0A7C1IZQ1-F1
#
_cell.length_a   1.000
_cell.length_b   1.000
_cell.length_c   1.000
_cell.angle_alpha   90.00
_cell.angle_beta   90.00
_cell.angle_gamma   90.00
#
_symmetry.space_group_name_H-M   'P 1'
#
loop_
_entity.id
_entity.type
_entity.pdbx_description
1 polymer ?
#
loop_
_entity_poly.entity_id
_entity_poly.type
_entity_poly.pdbx_seq_one_letter_code
_entity_poly.pdbx_strand_id
1 'polypeptide(L)'
;MSSPQLFFTSESVTEGHPDKICDQISDAVLDAIIGDDPNARVACETACTTGLVVVMGEITTSTYVDINSLVRDVVRDIGYTRGKFGFDADTCGVIVSIKEQSGDIAQGVDSALEQREGQNNEAGLNAVGAGDQGMMIGFACD
;
A
#
# COMPACT_ATOMS: atom_id res chain seq x y z
N MET A 1 -14.59 5.99 36.02
CA MET A 1 -14.15 4.58 35.88
C MET A 1 -13.31 4.24 37.10
N SER A 2 -13.80 3.40 38.01
CA SER A 2 -13.20 3.15 39.32
C SER A 2 -13.19 1.65 39.66
N SER A 3 -12.83 0.82 38.66
CA SER A 3 -12.62 -0.61 38.90
C SER A 3 -11.17 -0.83 39.32
N PRO A 4 -10.89 -1.62 40.37
CA PRO A 4 -9.52 -1.97 40.78
C PRO A 4 -8.80 -2.87 39.76
N GLN A 5 -9.52 -3.39 38.75
CA GLN A 5 -8.95 -4.21 37.68
C GLN A 5 -9.61 -3.86 36.34
N LEU A 6 -8.80 -3.74 35.29
CA LEU A 6 -9.23 -3.53 33.91
C LEU A 6 -8.77 -4.74 33.08
N PHE A 7 -9.65 -5.23 32.20
CA PHE A 7 -9.28 -6.21 31.19
C PHE A 7 -9.01 -5.49 29.87
N PHE A 8 -7.84 -5.72 29.31
CA PHE A 8 -7.43 -5.20 28.01
C PHE A 8 -7.03 -6.39 27.13
N THR A 9 -7.50 -6.40 25.89
CA THR A 9 -7.25 -7.48 24.93
C THR A 9 -6.80 -6.90 23.61
N SER A 10 -5.85 -7.56 22.96
CA SER A 10 -5.38 -7.28 21.60
C SER A 10 -5.21 -8.62 20.87
N GLU A 11 -5.28 -8.58 19.55
CA GLU A 11 -5.12 -9.75 18.69
C GLU A 11 -4.15 -9.47 17.54
N SER A 12 -3.70 -10.53 16.88
CA SER A 12 -2.82 -10.48 15.71
C SER A 12 -3.17 -11.64 14.80
N VAL A 13 -2.78 -11.51 13.53
CA VAL A 13 -2.99 -12.52 12.50
C VAL A 13 -1.65 -12.83 11.83
N THR A 14 -1.54 -14.01 11.22
CA THR A 14 -0.32 -14.42 10.53
C THR A 14 -0.20 -13.75 9.16
N GLU A 15 0.98 -13.82 8.55
CA GLU A 15 1.23 -13.42 7.16
C GLU A 15 0.30 -14.10 6.14
N GLY A 16 -0.20 -15.29 6.46
CA GLY A 16 -1.16 -16.03 5.61
C GLY A 16 -2.62 -15.60 5.78
N HIS A 17 -2.94 -14.67 6.67
CA HIS A 17 -4.29 -14.12 6.73
C HIS A 17 -4.59 -13.34 5.44
N PRO A 18 -5.77 -13.52 4.80
CA PRO A 18 -6.06 -12.90 3.49
C PRO A 18 -5.82 -11.39 3.46
N ASP A 19 -6.21 -10.67 4.52
CA ASP A 19 -5.94 -9.24 4.63
C ASP A 19 -4.44 -8.94 4.63
N LYS A 20 -3.62 -9.73 5.34
CA LYS A 20 -2.16 -9.56 5.36
C LYS A 20 -1.48 -10.03 4.07
N ILE A 21 -2.09 -10.94 3.31
CA ILE A 21 -1.63 -11.26 1.95
C ILE A 21 -1.82 -10.03 1.05
N CYS A 22 -2.97 -9.36 1.13
CA CYS A 22 -3.22 -8.13 0.38
C CYS A 22 -2.20 -7.04 0.75
N ASP A 23 -1.98 -6.80 2.04
CA ASP A 23 -0.99 -5.83 2.52
C ASP A 23 0.41 -6.13 1.93
N GLN A 24 0.87 -7.38 2.05
CA GLN A 24 2.19 -7.79 1.55
C GLN A 24 2.33 -7.65 0.03
N ILE A 25 1.28 -7.97 -0.74
CA ILE A 25 1.29 -7.80 -2.19
C ILE A 25 1.36 -6.30 -2.55
N SER A 26 0.54 -5.48 -1.90
CA SER A 26 0.54 -4.03 -2.12
C SER A 26 1.90 -3.41 -1.81
N ASP A 27 2.52 -3.78 -0.70
CA ASP A 27 3.85 -3.31 -0.31
C ASP A 27 4.95 -3.88 -1.22
N ALA A 28 4.84 -5.12 -1.69
CA ALA A 28 5.80 -5.67 -2.65
C ALA A 28 5.77 -4.92 -3.99
N VAL A 29 4.58 -4.51 -4.46
CA VAL A 29 4.44 -3.65 -5.66
C VAL A 29 5.09 -2.29 -5.40
N LEU A 30 4.87 -1.68 -4.24
CA LEU A 30 5.54 -0.44 -3.84
C LEU A 30 7.06 -0.61 -3.88
N ASP A 31 7.61 -1.62 -3.20
CA ASP A 31 9.05 -1.88 -3.09
C ASP A 31 9.70 -2.09 -4.47
N ALA A 32 9.06 -2.87 -5.33
CA ALA A 32 9.55 -3.12 -6.68
C ALA A 32 9.61 -1.84 -7.53
N ILE A 33 8.70 -0.90 -7.30
CA ILE A 33 8.67 0.38 -8.02
C ILE A 33 9.71 1.35 -7.44
N ILE A 34 9.70 1.57 -6.13
CA ILE A 34 10.57 2.59 -5.50
C ILE A 34 12.05 2.20 -5.51
N GLY A 35 12.35 0.90 -5.65
CA GLY A 35 13.71 0.41 -5.84
C GLY A 35 14.38 0.99 -7.09
N ASP A 36 13.62 1.18 -8.16
CA ASP A 36 14.11 1.72 -9.44
C ASP A 36 13.72 3.20 -9.66
N ASP A 37 12.57 3.62 -9.12
CA ASP A 37 12.05 4.99 -9.21
C ASP A 37 11.68 5.54 -7.83
N PRO A 38 12.65 6.11 -7.08
CA PRO A 38 12.43 6.61 -5.72
C PRO A 38 11.44 7.78 -5.62
N ASN A 39 11.07 8.41 -6.74
CA ASN A 39 10.11 9.51 -6.77
C ASN A 39 8.73 9.06 -7.28
N ALA A 40 8.54 7.76 -7.52
CA ALA A 40 7.27 7.20 -7.92
C ALA A 40 6.17 7.47 -6.89
N ARG A 41 4.93 7.53 -7.38
CA ARG A 41 3.73 7.62 -6.55
C ARG A 41 2.97 6.33 -6.68
N VAL A 42 2.78 5.63 -5.56
CA VAL A 42 2.15 4.32 -5.55
C VAL A 42 1.02 4.33 -4.54
N ALA A 43 -0.21 4.21 -5.04
CA ALA A 43 -1.39 3.87 -4.26
C ALA A 43 -1.89 2.53 -4.82
N CYS A 44 -1.32 1.43 -4.29
CA CYS A 44 -1.60 0.07 -4.74
C CYS A 44 -2.54 -0.63 -3.75
N GLU A 45 -3.72 -1.00 -4.22
CA GLU A 45 -4.73 -1.72 -3.47
C GLU A 45 -4.79 -3.17 -3.94
N THR A 46 -4.84 -4.10 -2.98
CA THR A 46 -4.98 -5.52 -3.29
C THR A 46 -6.23 -6.07 -2.62
N ALA A 47 -7.01 -6.84 -3.36
CA ALA A 47 -8.09 -7.64 -2.83
C ALA A 47 -7.89 -9.10 -3.24
N CYS A 48 -8.09 -10.02 -2.30
CA CYS A 48 -7.99 -11.46 -2.59
C CYS A 48 -9.25 -12.22 -2.16
N THR A 49 -9.53 -13.28 -2.89
CA THR A 49 -10.56 -14.27 -2.57
C THR A 49 -10.17 -15.62 -3.17
N THR A 50 -10.99 -16.65 -3.01
CA THR A 50 -10.69 -18.01 -3.48
C THR A 50 -10.32 -18.03 -4.96
N GLY A 51 -9.05 -18.31 -5.25
CA GLY A 51 -8.52 -18.43 -6.61
C GLY A 51 -8.33 -17.11 -7.35
N LEU A 52 -8.44 -15.95 -6.71
CA LEU A 52 -8.30 -14.65 -7.37
C LEU A 52 -7.54 -13.63 -6.50
N VAL A 53 -6.59 -12.94 -7.13
CA VAL A 53 -6.00 -11.70 -6.65
C VAL A 53 -6.36 -10.58 -7.62
N VAL A 54 -6.82 -9.45 -7.09
CA VAL A 54 -7.04 -8.21 -7.85
C VAL A 54 -6.08 -7.16 -7.32
N VAL A 55 -5.22 -6.66 -8.18
CA VAL A 55 -4.33 -5.53 -7.91
C VAL A 55 -4.87 -4.31 -8.66
N MET A 56 -5.16 -3.23 -7.95
CA MET A 56 -5.78 -2.04 -8.52
C MET A 56 -5.25 -0.77 -7.87
N GLY A 57 -5.52 0.39 -8.46
CA GLY A 57 -5.18 1.68 -7.86
C GLY A 57 -4.51 2.63 -8.84
N GLU A 58 -3.72 3.54 -8.29
CA GLU A 58 -3.11 4.66 -9.00
C GLU A 58 -1.58 4.62 -8.84
N ILE A 59 -0.87 4.43 -9.95
CA ILE A 59 0.59 4.38 -9.96
C ILE A 59 1.13 5.33 -11.02
N THR A 60 2.02 6.23 -10.60
CA THR A 60 2.80 7.11 -11.48
C THR A 60 4.27 6.78 -11.27
N THR A 61 4.89 6.17 -12.28
CA THR A 61 6.30 5.78 -12.26
C THR A 61 6.86 5.70 -13.69
N SER A 62 8.18 5.77 -13.80
CA SER A 62 8.93 5.48 -15.02
C SER A 62 9.40 4.02 -15.15
N THR A 63 9.20 3.22 -14.10
CA THR A 63 9.61 1.81 -14.02
C THR A 63 8.53 0.86 -14.56
N TYR A 64 8.95 -0.31 -15.04
CA TYR A 64 8.05 -1.42 -15.34
C TYR A 64 8.21 -2.52 -14.31
N VAL A 65 7.10 -2.98 -13.75
CA VAL A 65 7.04 -4.13 -12.83
C VAL A 65 6.08 -5.17 -13.40
N ASP A 66 6.54 -6.42 -13.51
CA ASP A 66 5.67 -7.55 -13.81
C ASP A 66 4.90 -7.97 -12.55
N ILE A 67 3.76 -7.31 -12.33
CA ILE A 67 2.89 -7.51 -11.17
C ILE A 67 2.36 -8.95 -11.11
N ASN A 68 2.16 -9.61 -12.26
CA ASN A 68 1.62 -10.97 -12.25
C ASN A 68 2.62 -11.92 -11.58
N SER A 69 3.87 -11.89 -12.02
CA SER A 69 4.94 -12.71 -11.45
C SER A 69 5.18 -12.35 -9.99
N LEU A 70 5.25 -11.06 -9.67
CA LEU A 70 5.47 -10.57 -8.31
C LEU A 70 4.39 -11.06 -7.32
N VAL A 71 3.11 -10.96 -7.68
CA VAL A 71 2.00 -11.46 -6.86
C VAL A 71 2.18 -12.95 -6.56
N ARG A 72 2.55 -13.75 -7.57
CA ARG A 72 2.73 -15.20 -7.40
C ARG A 72 3.92 -15.51 -6.50
N ASP A 73 5.00 -14.74 -6.61
CA ASP A 73 6.19 -14.91 -5.77
C ASP A 73 5.86 -14.60 -4.31
N VAL A 74 5.18 -13.49 -4.03
CA VAL A 74 4.71 -13.17 -2.66
C VAL A 74 3.81 -14.26 -2.10
N VAL A 75 2.82 -14.72 -2.86
CA VAL A 75 1.89 -15.79 -2.42
C VAL A 75 2.65 -17.10 -2.16
N ARG A 76 3.68 -17.40 -2.96
CA ARG A 76 4.54 -18.58 -2.80
C ARG A 76 5.39 -18.47 -1.54
N ASP A 77 5.97 -17.30 -1.27
CA ASP A 77 6.82 -17.04 -0.11
C ASP A 77 6.04 -17.14 1.21
N ILE A 78 4.78 -16.69 1.21
CA ILE A 78 3.82 -16.88 2.33
C ILE A 78 3.50 -18.38 2.54
N GLY A 79 3.67 -19.22 1.52
CA GLY A 79 3.53 -20.68 1.61
C GLY A 79 2.30 -21.27 0.89
N TYR A 80 1.51 -20.47 0.18
CA TYR A 80 0.37 -20.95 -0.61
C TYR A 80 0.83 -21.56 -1.94
N THR A 81 1.31 -22.79 -1.87
CA THR A 81 1.96 -23.51 -2.98
C THR A 81 1.17 -24.71 -3.50
N ARG A 82 -0.02 -24.95 -2.93
CA ARG A 82 -0.83 -26.14 -3.19
C ARG A 82 -2.29 -25.81 -3.02
N GLY A 83 -3.12 -26.10 -4.03
CA GLY A 83 -4.57 -25.89 -3.95
C GLY A 83 -5.29 -26.57 -2.76
N LYS A 84 -4.67 -27.56 -2.10
CA LYS A 84 -5.18 -28.18 -0.87
C LYS A 84 -5.29 -27.21 0.32
N PHE A 85 -4.56 -26.10 0.27
CA PHE A 85 -4.62 -25.04 1.28
C PHE A 85 -5.78 -24.06 1.03
N GLY A 86 -6.57 -24.25 -0.03
CA GLY A 86 -7.65 -23.36 -0.44
C GLY A 86 -7.19 -22.20 -1.33
N PHE A 87 -5.88 -22.01 -1.48
CA PHE A 87 -5.26 -20.99 -2.33
C PHE A 87 -3.88 -21.49 -2.81
N ASP A 88 -3.45 -21.04 -4.00
CA ASP A 88 -2.26 -21.55 -4.66
C ASP A 88 -1.69 -20.53 -5.67
N ALA A 89 -0.44 -20.13 -5.45
CA ALA A 89 0.30 -19.17 -6.26
C ALA A 89 0.35 -19.55 -7.75
N ASP A 90 0.34 -20.85 -8.08
CA ASP A 90 0.51 -21.29 -9.47
C ASP A 90 -0.82 -21.38 -10.23
N THR A 91 -1.95 -21.38 -9.51
CA THR A 91 -3.28 -21.58 -10.12
C THR A 91 -4.24 -20.42 -9.92
N CYS A 92 -3.96 -19.48 -9.00
CA CYS A 92 -4.78 -18.30 -8.83
C CYS A 92 -4.77 -17.41 -10.08
N GLY A 93 -5.92 -16.80 -10.36
CA GLY A 93 -6.04 -15.70 -11.31
C GLY A 93 -5.46 -14.43 -10.70
N VAL A 94 -4.79 -13.64 -11.53
CA VAL A 94 -4.30 -12.30 -11.15
C VAL A 94 -4.88 -11.30 -12.14
N ILE A 95 -5.67 -10.36 -11.64
CA ILE A 95 -6.24 -9.26 -12.40
C ILE A 95 -5.51 -7.99 -12.01
N VAL A 96 -5.01 -7.26 -12.99
CA VAL A 96 -4.33 -5.96 -12.79
C VAL A 96 -5.19 -4.87 -13.42
N SER A 97 -5.58 -3.89 -12.61
CA SER A 97 -6.41 -2.75 -13.00
C SER A 97 -5.82 -1.46 -12.42
N ILE A 98 -4.67 -1.06 -12.94
CA ILE A 98 -3.92 0.12 -12.50
C ILE A 98 -4.07 1.23 -13.55
N LYS A 99 -4.24 2.46 -13.08
CA LYS A 99 -4.19 3.67 -13.91
C LYS A 99 -3.15 4.65 -13.35
N GLU A 100 -2.84 5.69 -14.10
CA GLU A 100 -2.03 6.80 -13.61
C GLU A 100 -2.78 7.63 -12.56
N GLN A 101 -2.04 8.29 -11.66
CA GLN A 101 -2.61 9.21 -10.68
C GLN A 101 -3.40 10.35 -11.37
N SER A 102 -4.52 10.76 -10.77
CA SER A 102 -5.26 11.92 -11.26
C SER A 102 -4.42 13.20 -11.23
N GLY A 103 -4.44 13.97 -12.32
CA GLY A 103 -3.77 15.27 -12.41
C GLY A 103 -4.26 16.30 -11.37
N ASP A 104 -5.50 16.15 -10.88
CA ASP A 104 -6.04 17.02 -9.82
C ASP A 104 -5.41 16.74 -8.46
N ILE A 105 -5.13 15.46 -8.18
CA ILE A 105 -4.41 15.01 -6.97
C ILE A 105 -2.95 15.44 -7.09
N ALA A 106 -2.34 15.21 -8.26
CA ALA A 106 -0.94 15.54 -8.49
C ALA A 106 -0.65 17.03 -8.19
N GLN A 107 -1.48 17.94 -8.72
CA GLN A 107 -1.36 19.38 -8.50
C GLN A 107 -1.48 19.80 -7.02
N GLY A 108 -2.26 19.09 -6.22
CA GLY A 108 -2.41 19.36 -4.79
C GLY A 108 -1.20 18.94 -3.96
N VAL A 109 -0.48 17.91 -4.42
CA VAL A 109 0.68 17.33 -3.73
C VAL A 109 1.99 17.94 -4.20
N ASP A 110 2.13 18.17 -5.51
CA ASP A 110 3.33 18.72 -6.16
C ASP A 110 3.71 20.09 -5.62
N SER A 111 2.71 20.87 -5.17
CA SER A 111 2.93 22.19 -4.61
C SER A 111 1.97 22.43 -3.46
N ALA A 112 2.52 22.55 -2.26
CA ALA A 112 1.78 22.86 -1.04
C ALA A 112 0.95 24.14 -1.19
N LEU A 113 -0.12 24.26 -0.41
CA LEU A 113 -1.04 25.41 -0.48
C LEU A 113 -0.31 26.74 -0.23
N GLU A 114 0.60 26.76 0.75
CA GLU A 114 1.41 27.89 1.15
C GLU A 114 2.30 28.40 0.01
N GLN A 115 2.80 27.48 -0.82
CA GLN A 115 3.59 27.80 -2.01
C GLN A 115 2.70 28.32 -3.14
N ARG A 116 1.50 27.73 -3.33
CA ARG A 116 0.52 28.21 -4.33
C ARG A 116 -0.05 29.58 -4.00
N GLU A 117 -0.17 29.92 -2.72
CA GLU A 117 -0.63 31.23 -2.23
C GLU A 117 0.49 32.29 -2.15
N GLY A 118 1.73 31.94 -2.50
CA GLY A 118 2.87 32.86 -2.48
C GLY A 118 3.33 33.29 -1.09
N GLN A 119 2.96 32.52 -0.06
CA GLN A 119 3.25 32.82 1.35
C GLN A 119 4.62 32.26 1.81
N ASN A 120 5.26 31.40 1.00
CA ASN A 120 6.62 30.90 1.23
C ASN A 120 7.33 30.62 -0.11
N ASN A 121 8.43 31.34 -0.37
CA ASN A 121 9.27 31.14 -1.55
C ASN A 121 10.51 30.27 -1.28
N GLU A 122 10.62 29.67 -0.09
CA GLU A 122 11.73 28.79 0.25
C GLU A 122 11.48 27.37 -0.27
N ALA A 123 12.27 26.97 -1.27
CA ALA A 123 12.40 25.57 -1.66
C ALA A 123 12.97 24.78 -0.47
N GLY A 124 12.18 23.87 0.09
CA GLY A 124 12.54 23.14 1.30
C GLY A 124 11.45 22.17 1.74
N LEU A 125 11.43 21.82 3.03
CA LEU A 125 10.51 20.82 3.60
C LEU A 125 9.02 21.13 3.42
N ASN A 126 8.66 22.39 3.14
CA ASN A 126 7.28 22.86 2.99
C ASN A 126 6.80 22.88 1.52
N ALA A 127 7.59 22.37 0.57
CA ALA A 127 7.22 22.40 -0.84
C ALA A 127 6.12 21.39 -1.21
N VAL A 128 6.04 20.27 -0.49
CA VAL A 128 5.11 19.16 -0.78
C VAL A 128 3.90 19.25 0.13
N GLY A 129 2.71 19.23 -0.48
CA GLY A 129 1.44 19.20 0.23
C GLY A 129 1.10 17.80 0.76
N ALA A 130 0.18 17.74 1.72
CA ALA A 130 -0.41 16.46 2.12
C ALA A 130 -1.18 15.82 0.94
N GLY A 131 -1.07 14.50 0.78
CA GLY A 131 -1.76 13.71 -0.24
C GLY A 131 -3.28 13.73 -0.13
N ASP A 132 -3.76 13.78 1.10
CA ASP A 132 -5.17 13.85 1.47
C ASP A 132 -5.30 14.49 2.86
N GLN A 133 -6.53 14.82 3.26
CA GLN A 133 -6.85 15.17 4.64
C GLN A 133 -6.65 13.96 5.58
N GLY A 134 -6.17 14.20 6.80
CA GLY A 134 -5.91 13.09 7.73
C GLY A 134 -5.68 13.51 9.18
N MET A 135 -5.69 12.50 10.05
CA MET A 135 -5.33 12.60 11.46
C MET A 135 -4.42 11.41 11.80
N MET A 136 -3.34 11.67 12.55
CA MET A 136 -2.36 10.66 12.92
C MET A 136 -2.23 10.61 14.45
N ILE A 137 -2.08 9.40 15.01
CA ILE A 137 -1.90 9.17 16.45
C ILE A 137 -0.63 8.34 16.64
N GLY A 138 0.28 8.82 17.49
CA GLY A 138 1.46 8.06 17.94
C GLY A 138 1.26 7.54 19.36
N PHE A 139 1.76 6.34 19.65
CA PHE A 139 1.66 5.71 20.97
C PHE A 139 3.02 5.15 21.41
N ALA A 140 3.37 5.33 22.69
CA ALA A 140 4.53 4.75 23.36
C ALA A 140 4.20 4.50 24.84
N CYS A 141 4.82 3.47 25.43
CA CYS A 141 4.69 3.11 26.83
C CYS A 141 6.07 2.64 27.34
N ASP A 142 6.39 2.98 28.59
CA ASP A 142 7.68 2.67 29.23
C ASP A 142 7.85 1.18 29.56
#